data_AF-U3JEF3-F1
#
_entry.id   AF-U3JEF3-F1
#
_cell.length_a   1.000
_cell.length_b   1.000
_cell.length_c   1.000
_cell.angle_alpha   90.00
_cell.angle_beta   90.00
_cell.angle_gamma   90.00
#
_symmetry.space_group_name_H-M   'P 1'
#
loop_
_entity.id
_entity.type
_entity.pdbx_description
1 polymer ?
#
loop_
_entity_poly.entity_id
_entity_poly.type
_entity_poly.pdbx_seq_one_letter_code
_entity_poly.pdbx_strand_id
1 'polypeptide(L)'
;MFVTGIVCSTSLYWHILIRVVSWFVHVQTNVITLDSFCLRLIPFSQKSLKYTSSFTMILIARSFFLQLSILVHPDKNQDDADRAQKAFEAVDKAYKLLLDQEQKKRALDVIQAGKEYVEHTVKEKKKQLKKDGKPPTVEEDDPEVFKQAVYKQTMKLFAELEIKRKEREAKEMHERKRQREEEIEAQEKAKREREWQKNFEESRDGRVDSWRNFQANTKGKKEKKNRTFLRPPKVKMEQRE
;
A
#
# COMPACT_ATOMS: atom_id res chain seq x y z
N MET A 1 -8.64 -25.98 64.27
CA MET A 1 -9.31 -26.38 63.02
C MET A 1 -9.73 -25.13 62.27
N PHE A 2 -9.22 -25.01 61.03
CA PHE A 2 -9.66 -24.18 59.89
C PHE A 2 -10.22 -22.76 60.12
N VAL A 3 -9.41 -21.75 59.78
CA VAL A 3 -9.90 -20.58 59.04
C VAL A 3 -8.82 -20.12 58.05
N THR A 4 -8.81 -20.66 56.84
CA THR A 4 -8.17 -20.03 55.68
C THR A 4 -8.98 -20.36 54.42
N GLY A 5 -9.25 -19.36 53.59
CA GLY A 5 -9.65 -19.59 52.20
C GLY A 5 -10.91 -18.88 51.70
N ILE A 6 -10.94 -17.55 51.71
CA ILE A 6 -11.81 -16.78 50.80
C ILE A 6 -11.01 -15.62 50.21
N VAL A 7 -9.91 -15.90 49.50
CA VAL A 7 -9.21 -14.88 48.71
C VAL A 7 -8.56 -15.51 47.47
N CYS A 8 -9.31 -16.22 46.61
CA CYS A 8 -8.69 -16.80 45.41
C CYS A 8 -9.64 -17.04 44.22
N SER A 9 -10.58 -16.13 43.94
CA SER A 9 -11.42 -16.26 42.73
C SER A 9 -11.51 -14.99 41.87
N THR A 10 -11.26 -13.81 42.43
CA THR A 10 -11.24 -12.54 41.66
C THR A 10 -9.95 -12.32 40.89
N SER A 11 -8.83 -12.90 41.34
CA SER A 11 -7.50 -12.75 40.69
C SER A 11 -7.42 -13.51 39.36
N LEU A 12 -8.02 -14.69 39.25
CA LEU A 12 -8.02 -15.48 38.01
C LEU A 12 -8.84 -14.82 36.90
N TYR A 13 -10.00 -14.24 37.22
CA TYR A 13 -10.80 -13.51 36.24
C TYR A 13 -10.10 -12.23 35.77
N TRP A 14 -9.45 -11.50 36.67
CA TRP A 14 -8.69 -10.31 36.32
C TRP A 14 -7.45 -10.65 35.48
N HIS A 15 -6.72 -11.73 35.79
CA HIS A 15 -5.60 -12.20 34.98
C HIS A 15 -6.03 -12.73 33.61
N ILE A 16 -7.19 -13.37 33.49
CA ILE A 16 -7.74 -13.80 32.19
C ILE A 16 -8.18 -12.57 31.38
N LEU A 17 -8.86 -11.58 31.99
CA LEU A 17 -9.22 -10.35 31.30
C LEU A 17 -8.00 -9.55 30.87
N ILE A 18 -6.98 -9.39 31.73
CA ILE A 18 -5.72 -8.75 31.35
C ILE A 18 -5.04 -9.54 30.24
N ARG A 19 -5.05 -10.87 30.25
CA ARG A 19 -4.44 -11.65 29.15
C ARG A 19 -5.22 -11.56 27.85
N VAL A 20 -6.55 -11.45 27.89
CA VAL A 20 -7.38 -11.24 26.70
C VAL A 20 -7.21 -9.82 26.17
N VAL A 21 -7.15 -8.81 27.04
CA VAL A 21 -6.93 -7.40 26.68
C VAL A 21 -5.48 -7.17 26.22
N SER A 22 -4.50 -7.78 26.89
CA SER A 22 -3.09 -7.75 26.51
C SER A 22 -2.85 -8.50 25.21
N TRP A 23 -3.50 -9.65 24.96
CA TRP A 23 -3.46 -10.32 23.66
C TRP A 23 -4.14 -9.48 22.56
N PHE A 24 -5.24 -8.79 22.87
CA PHE A 24 -5.89 -7.86 21.95
C PHE A 24 -4.97 -6.68 21.61
N VAL A 25 -4.28 -6.11 22.60
CA VAL A 25 -3.33 -5.00 22.45
C VAL A 25 -2.04 -5.44 21.72
N HIS A 26 -1.51 -6.63 22.01
CA HIS A 26 -0.27 -7.16 21.42
C HIS A 26 -0.45 -7.68 19.98
N VAL A 27 -1.66 -8.11 19.61
CA VAL A 27 -2.01 -8.41 18.21
C VAL A 27 -2.21 -7.12 17.38
N GLN A 28 -2.31 -5.96 18.03
CA GLN A 28 -2.46 -4.65 17.36
C GLN A 28 -1.16 -3.87 17.14
N THR A 29 -0.02 -4.35 17.65
CA THR A 29 1.28 -3.68 17.50
C THR A 29 2.12 -4.14 16.31
N ASN A 30 1.66 -5.14 15.54
CA ASN A 30 2.32 -5.57 14.30
C ASN A 30 1.43 -5.27 13.09
N VAL A 31 1.68 -4.09 12.48
CA VAL A 31 1.40 -3.72 11.08
C VAL A 31 0.22 -4.45 10.43
N ILE A 32 -1.01 -4.16 10.84
CA ILE A 32 -2.15 -4.33 9.92
C ILE A 32 -3.10 -3.14 10.05
N THR A 33 -2.82 -2.12 9.24
CA THR A 33 -3.73 -1.01 8.96
C THR A 33 -5.11 -1.55 8.57
N LEU A 34 -6.16 -1.04 9.22
CA LEU A 34 -7.60 -0.88 8.88
C LEU A 34 -8.35 -1.88 7.96
N ASP A 35 -7.69 -2.68 7.13
CA ASP A 35 -8.26 -3.71 6.26
C ASP A 35 -8.43 -5.05 6.99
N SER A 36 -7.75 -5.25 8.13
CA SER A 36 -8.03 -6.35 9.06
C SER A 36 -9.44 -6.34 9.63
N PHE A 37 -10.14 -5.21 9.59
CA PHE A 37 -11.51 -5.13 10.10
C PHE A 37 -12.51 -5.76 9.12
N CYS A 38 -12.35 -5.55 7.81
CA CYS A 38 -13.11 -6.30 6.79
C CYS A 38 -12.86 -7.80 6.91
N LEU A 39 -11.63 -8.20 7.21
CA LEU A 39 -11.23 -9.57 7.48
C LEU A 39 -11.87 -10.13 8.78
N ARG A 40 -12.03 -9.32 9.84
CA ARG A 40 -12.67 -9.73 11.10
C ARG A 40 -14.21 -9.61 11.09
N LEU A 41 -14.81 -9.04 10.06
CA LEU A 41 -16.27 -8.99 9.83
C LEU A 41 -16.81 -10.19 9.02
N ILE A 42 -15.93 -11.02 8.46
CA ILE A 42 -16.27 -12.29 7.77
C ILE A 42 -16.81 -13.42 8.69
N PRO A 43 -16.74 -13.41 10.05
CA PRO A 43 -17.27 -14.51 10.87
C PRO A 43 -18.75 -14.83 10.62
N PHE A 44 -19.50 -13.97 9.94
CA PHE A 44 -20.94 -14.17 9.73
C PHE A 44 -21.38 -14.55 8.31
N SER A 45 -20.53 -14.44 7.27
CA SER A 45 -20.92 -14.77 5.89
C SER A 45 -21.45 -16.21 5.76
N GLN A 46 -20.87 -17.15 6.51
CA GLN A 46 -21.27 -18.56 6.52
C GLN A 46 -22.58 -18.86 7.27
N LYS A 47 -22.96 -18.06 8.28
CA LYS A 47 -24.29 -18.16 8.93
C LYS A 47 -25.36 -17.37 8.18
N SER A 48 -24.99 -16.33 7.42
CA SER A 48 -25.90 -15.48 6.62
C SER A 48 -26.19 -16.00 5.21
N LEU A 49 -25.41 -16.97 4.70
CA LEU A 49 -25.61 -17.61 3.39
C LEU A 49 -26.95 -18.34 3.21
N LYS A 50 -27.76 -18.47 4.29
CA LYS A 50 -29.13 -19.00 4.23
C LYS A 50 -30.21 -17.96 3.93
N TYR A 51 -29.90 -16.66 3.94
CA TYR A 51 -30.89 -15.58 3.76
C TYR A 51 -30.72 -14.93 2.39
N THR A 52 -31.41 -15.51 1.40
CA THR A 52 -31.29 -15.20 -0.03
C THR A 52 -32.11 -13.98 -0.49
N SER A 53 -32.80 -13.28 0.42
CA SER A 53 -33.56 -12.08 0.06
C SER A 53 -32.74 -10.81 0.27
N SER A 54 -32.76 -9.90 -0.72
CA SER A 54 -32.04 -8.61 -0.67
C SER A 54 -32.41 -7.81 0.60
N PHE A 55 -33.67 -7.90 1.02
CA PHE A 55 -34.21 -7.21 2.18
C PHE A 55 -33.66 -7.73 3.51
N THR A 56 -33.55 -9.05 3.68
CA THR A 56 -33.04 -9.66 4.92
C THR A 56 -31.55 -9.39 5.14
N MET A 57 -30.76 -9.35 4.05
CA MET A 57 -29.32 -9.05 4.15
C MET A 57 -29.07 -7.61 4.65
N ILE A 58 -29.82 -6.65 4.13
CA ILE A 58 -29.69 -5.22 4.51
C ILE A 58 -30.10 -5.02 5.98
N LEU A 59 -31.17 -5.68 6.43
CA LEU A 59 -31.61 -5.63 7.83
C LEU A 59 -30.57 -6.23 8.78
N ILE A 60 -29.97 -7.36 8.41
CA ILE A 60 -28.89 -8.00 9.18
C ILE A 60 -27.68 -7.05 9.23
N ALA A 61 -27.24 -6.51 8.09
CA ALA A 61 -26.11 -5.58 8.03
C ALA A 61 -26.34 -4.34 8.89
N ARG A 62 -27.57 -3.79 8.88
CA ARG A 62 -27.97 -2.67 9.75
C ARG A 62 -27.91 -3.04 11.23
N SER A 63 -28.43 -4.21 11.61
CA SER A 63 -28.38 -4.67 13.01
C SER A 63 -26.95 -4.84 13.50
N PHE A 64 -26.08 -5.41 12.67
CA PHE A 64 -24.65 -5.57 12.99
C PHE A 64 -23.94 -4.22 13.11
N PHE A 65 -24.21 -3.30 12.20
CA PHE A 65 -23.67 -1.95 12.26
C PHE A 65 -24.04 -1.28 13.59
N LEU A 66 -25.30 -1.36 14.01
CA LEU A 66 -25.75 -0.80 15.29
C LEU A 66 -25.03 -1.43 16.49
N GLN A 67 -24.88 -2.75 16.50
CA GLN A 67 -24.19 -3.45 17.60
C GLN A 67 -22.70 -3.06 17.69
N LEU A 68 -22.00 -3.03 16.56
CA LEU A 68 -20.57 -2.74 16.50
C LEU A 68 -20.27 -1.25 16.70
N SER A 69 -21.07 -0.36 16.13
CA SER A 69 -20.89 1.09 16.28
C SER A 69 -21.03 1.52 17.74
N ILE A 70 -21.95 0.93 18.51
CA ILE A 70 -22.10 1.20 19.94
C ILE A 70 -20.88 0.73 20.73
N LEU A 71 -20.34 -0.45 20.40
CA LEU A 71 -19.20 -1.03 21.11
C LEU A 71 -17.91 -0.22 20.88
N VAL A 72 -17.74 0.27 19.65
CA VAL A 72 -16.51 0.93 19.18
C VAL A 72 -16.63 2.46 19.24
N HIS A 73 -17.71 2.99 19.83
CA HIS A 73 -17.93 4.43 19.90
C HIS A 73 -16.83 5.12 20.74
N PRO A 74 -16.24 6.24 20.26
CA PRO A 74 -15.17 6.93 20.97
C PRO A 74 -15.61 7.47 22.34
N ASP A 75 -16.88 7.87 22.49
CA ASP A 75 -17.45 8.33 23.78
C ASP A 75 -17.40 7.27 24.89
N LYS A 76 -17.49 5.98 24.54
CA LYS A 76 -17.45 4.88 25.51
C LYS A 76 -16.03 4.36 25.76
N ASN A 77 -15.09 4.67 24.87
CA ASN A 77 -13.70 4.21 24.89
C ASN A 77 -12.77 5.43 24.97
N GLN A 78 -12.99 6.27 25.98
CA GLN A 78 -12.27 7.55 26.14
C GLN A 78 -10.77 7.35 26.37
N ASP A 79 -10.38 6.21 26.96
CA ASP A 79 -8.98 5.86 27.19
C ASP A 79 -8.18 5.66 25.89
N ASP A 80 -8.85 5.29 24.79
CA ASP A 80 -8.25 4.95 23.50
C ASP A 80 -9.04 5.61 22.33
N ALA A 81 -9.36 6.90 22.47
CA ALA A 81 -10.24 7.63 21.55
C ALA A 81 -9.79 7.55 20.08
N ASP A 82 -8.49 7.69 19.79
CA ASP A 82 -7.95 7.64 18.42
C ASP A 82 -8.15 6.27 17.75
N ARG A 83 -8.06 5.20 18.54
CA ARG A 83 -8.21 3.82 18.07
C ARG A 83 -9.67 3.46 17.89
N ALA A 84 -10.52 3.90 18.82
CA ALA A 84 -11.97 3.78 18.74
C ALA A 84 -12.51 4.52 17.51
N GLN A 85 -12.06 5.75 17.26
CA GLN A 85 -12.44 6.53 16.09
C GLN A 85 -12.10 5.82 14.78
N LYS A 86 -10.84 5.35 14.63
CA LYS A 86 -10.40 4.59 13.45
C LYS A 86 -11.23 3.32 13.23
N ALA A 87 -11.56 2.61 14.31
CA ALA A 87 -12.35 1.39 14.21
C ALA A 87 -13.84 1.68 13.92
N PHE A 88 -14.40 2.77 14.43
CA PHE A 88 -15.75 3.24 14.07
C PHE A 88 -15.84 3.63 12.59
N GLU A 89 -14.88 4.39 12.10
CA GLU A 89 -14.78 4.75 10.67
C GLU A 89 -14.68 3.50 9.78
N ALA A 90 -13.95 2.47 10.21
CA ALA A 90 -13.89 1.20 9.48
C ALA A 90 -15.26 0.48 9.44
N VAL A 91 -16.01 0.47 10.55
CA VAL A 91 -17.36 -0.10 10.63
C VAL A 91 -18.33 0.66 9.71
N ASP A 92 -18.31 1.99 9.73
CA ASP A 92 -19.14 2.84 8.89
C ASP A 92 -18.82 2.70 7.40
N LYS A 93 -17.53 2.67 7.05
CA LYS A 93 -17.09 2.42 5.68
C LYS A 93 -17.56 1.05 5.17
N ALA A 94 -17.44 0.00 5.99
CA ALA A 94 -17.91 -1.34 5.63
C ALA A 94 -19.44 -1.38 5.41
N TYR A 95 -20.20 -0.69 6.26
CA TYR A 95 -21.66 -0.58 6.10
C TYR A 95 -22.04 0.12 4.79
N LYS A 96 -21.39 1.24 4.47
CA LYS A 96 -21.61 1.97 3.21
C LYS A 96 -21.27 1.13 1.98
N LEU A 97 -20.19 0.35 2.03
CA LEU A 97 -19.81 -0.56 0.94
C LEU A 97 -20.83 -1.69 0.72
N LEU A 98 -21.53 -2.14 1.77
CA LEU A 98 -22.57 -3.18 1.67
C LEU A 98 -23.90 -2.65 1.12
N LEU A 99 -24.14 -1.34 1.19
CA LEU A 99 -25.31 -0.70 0.56
C LEU A 99 -25.15 -0.65 -0.96
N ASP A 100 -23.93 -0.49 -1.45
CA ASP A 100 -23.62 -0.50 -2.88
C ASP A 100 -23.74 -1.93 -3.45
N GLN A 101 -24.57 -2.06 -4.50
CA GLN A 101 -24.84 -3.36 -5.13
C GLN A 101 -23.62 -3.90 -5.87
N GLU A 102 -22.79 -3.03 -6.44
CA GLU A 102 -21.62 -3.47 -7.21
C GLU A 102 -20.56 -4.06 -6.27
N GLN A 103 -20.23 -3.35 -5.19
CA GLN A 103 -19.27 -3.81 -4.19
C GLN A 103 -19.77 -5.07 -3.46
N LYS A 104 -21.07 -5.14 -3.17
CA LYS A 104 -21.71 -6.34 -2.63
C LYS A 104 -21.52 -7.54 -3.56
N LYS A 105 -21.73 -7.37 -4.87
CA LYS A 105 -21.51 -8.45 -5.85
C LYS A 105 -20.05 -8.90 -5.86
N ARG A 106 -19.11 -7.96 -5.91
CA ARG A 106 -17.67 -8.27 -5.86
C ARG A 106 -17.29 -9.06 -4.60
N ALA A 107 -17.83 -8.69 -3.45
CA ALA A 107 -17.58 -9.42 -2.20
C ALA A 107 -18.13 -10.86 -2.23
N LEU A 108 -19.32 -11.06 -2.83
CA LEU A 108 -19.90 -12.39 -3.01
C LEU A 108 -19.08 -13.24 -3.98
N ASP A 109 -18.57 -12.66 -5.07
CA ASP A 109 -17.73 -13.35 -6.05
C ASP A 109 -16.43 -13.86 -5.40
N VAL A 110 -15.81 -13.08 -4.51
CA VAL A 110 -14.61 -13.50 -3.75
C VAL A 110 -14.92 -14.66 -2.81
N ILE A 111 -16.08 -14.63 -2.13
CA ILE A 111 -16.52 -15.73 -1.25
C ILE A 111 -16.76 -17.00 -2.07
N GLN A 112 -17.35 -16.87 -3.26
CA GLN A 112 -17.61 -17.99 -4.15
C GLN A 112 -16.31 -18.61 -4.68
N ALA A 113 -15.35 -17.78 -5.11
CA ALA A 113 -14.02 -18.23 -5.50
C ALA A 113 -13.28 -18.96 -4.36
N GLY A 114 -13.43 -18.48 -3.12
CA GLY A 114 -12.88 -19.13 -1.94
C GLY A 114 -13.46 -20.53 -1.69
N LYS A 115 -14.77 -20.71 -1.91
CA LYS A 115 -15.43 -22.02 -1.82
C LYS A 115 -14.95 -22.98 -2.90
N GLU A 116 -14.93 -22.53 -4.15
CA GLU A 116 -14.51 -23.34 -5.29
C GLU A 116 -13.07 -23.82 -5.15
N TYR A 117 -12.18 -22.95 -4.64
CA TYR A 117 -10.80 -23.32 -4.35
C TYR A 117 -10.69 -24.43 -3.31
N VAL A 118 -11.43 -24.33 -2.20
CA VAL A 118 -11.39 -25.36 -1.14
C VAL A 118 -12.02 -26.64 -1.66
N GLU A 119 -13.12 -26.57 -2.39
CA GLU A 119 -13.75 -27.74 -3.00
C GLU A 119 -12.81 -28.45 -3.99
N HIS A 120 -12.09 -27.68 -4.83
CA HIS A 120 -11.06 -28.22 -5.73
C HIS A 120 -9.94 -28.91 -4.94
N THR A 121 -9.43 -28.23 -3.91
CA THR A 121 -8.35 -28.74 -3.04
C THR A 121 -8.76 -30.05 -2.35
N VAL A 122 -9.99 -30.13 -1.81
CA VAL A 122 -10.52 -31.34 -1.18
C VAL A 122 -10.70 -32.46 -2.21
N LYS A 123 -11.21 -32.14 -3.40
CA LYS A 123 -11.33 -33.11 -4.51
C LYS A 123 -9.97 -33.67 -4.93
N GLU A 124 -8.94 -32.85 -5.02
CA GLU A 124 -7.57 -33.29 -5.33
C GLU A 124 -6.98 -34.15 -4.23
N LYS A 125 -7.09 -33.74 -2.96
CA LYS A 125 -6.66 -34.55 -1.80
C LYS A 125 -7.34 -35.93 -1.80
N LYS A 126 -8.66 -35.98 -2.06
CA LYS A 126 -9.40 -37.25 -2.18
C LYS A 126 -8.90 -38.12 -3.33
N LYS A 127 -8.57 -37.54 -4.49
CA LYS A 127 -8.00 -38.29 -5.62
C LYS A 127 -6.60 -38.82 -5.29
N GLN A 128 -5.78 -38.05 -4.57
CA GLN A 128 -4.44 -38.45 -4.19
C GLN A 128 -4.46 -39.59 -3.17
N LEU A 129 -5.29 -39.50 -2.13
CA LEU A 129 -5.45 -40.57 -1.15
C LEU A 129 -5.95 -41.89 -1.75
N LYS A 130 -6.79 -41.82 -2.79
CA LYS A 130 -7.20 -42.99 -3.58
C LYS A 130 -6.03 -43.62 -4.35
N LYS A 131 -5.09 -42.82 -4.86
CA LYS A 131 -3.87 -43.33 -5.52
C LYS A 131 -2.90 -43.94 -4.52
N ASP A 132 -2.81 -43.37 -3.32
CA ASP A 132 -1.88 -43.80 -2.26
C ASP A 132 -2.42 -44.98 -1.44
N GLY A 133 -3.60 -45.53 -1.78
CA GLY A 133 -4.17 -46.73 -1.17
C GLY A 133 -4.63 -46.56 0.29
N LYS A 134 -4.74 -45.32 0.79
CA LYS A 134 -5.16 -45.00 2.17
C LYS A 134 -6.67 -44.72 2.22
N PRO A 135 -7.38 -44.99 3.33
CA PRO A 135 -8.82 -44.78 3.38
C PRO A 135 -9.18 -43.32 3.02
N PRO A 136 -10.23 -43.09 2.22
CA PRO A 136 -10.60 -41.79 1.69
C PRO A 136 -11.31 -40.91 2.73
N THR A 137 -10.95 -41.04 4.00
CA THR A 137 -11.43 -40.16 5.08
C THR A 137 -10.53 -38.95 5.11
N VAL A 138 -11.00 -37.86 4.53
CA VAL A 138 -10.34 -36.55 4.66
C VAL A 138 -10.93 -35.87 5.88
N GLU A 139 -10.11 -35.25 6.72
CA GLU A 139 -10.57 -34.43 7.86
C GLU A 139 -11.51 -33.27 7.43
N GLU A 140 -11.61 -32.99 6.13
CA GLU A 140 -12.51 -32.01 5.51
C GLU A 140 -13.87 -32.59 5.06
N ASP A 141 -14.18 -33.85 5.38
CA ASP A 141 -15.54 -34.41 5.24
C ASP A 141 -16.48 -33.99 6.39
N ASP A 142 -15.93 -33.50 7.50
CA ASP A 142 -16.72 -32.84 8.54
C ASP A 142 -17.16 -31.44 8.02
N PRO A 143 -18.49 -31.17 7.94
CA PRO A 143 -19.00 -29.88 7.49
C PRO A 143 -18.49 -28.69 8.31
N GLU A 144 -17.99 -28.90 9.53
CA GLU A 144 -17.44 -27.83 10.37
C GLU A 144 -16.01 -27.45 9.96
N VAL A 145 -15.16 -28.42 9.63
CA VAL A 145 -13.78 -28.20 9.17
C VAL A 145 -13.77 -27.57 7.77
N PHE A 146 -14.67 -28.00 6.87
CA PHE A 146 -14.83 -27.40 5.55
C PHE A 146 -15.18 -25.91 5.63
N LYS A 147 -16.10 -25.52 6.53
CA LYS A 147 -16.46 -24.10 6.74
C LYS A 147 -15.26 -23.28 7.22
N GLN A 148 -14.44 -23.85 8.12
CA GLN A 148 -13.23 -23.20 8.59
C GLN A 148 -12.19 -23.05 7.48
N ALA A 149 -12.03 -24.06 6.62
CA ALA A 149 -11.13 -24.00 5.47
C ALA A 149 -11.57 -22.93 4.46
N VAL A 150 -12.86 -22.90 4.10
CA VAL A 150 -13.44 -21.85 3.25
C VAL A 150 -13.25 -20.47 3.86
N TYR A 151 -13.44 -20.33 5.16
CA TYR A 151 -13.21 -19.07 5.87
C TYR A 151 -11.76 -18.60 5.74
N LYS A 152 -10.80 -19.47 6.07
CA LYS A 152 -9.36 -19.16 5.98
C LYS A 152 -8.94 -18.80 4.55
N GLN A 153 -9.47 -19.50 3.56
CA GLN A 153 -9.16 -19.22 2.16
C GLN A 153 -9.76 -17.90 1.68
N THR A 154 -11.04 -17.65 2.01
CA THR A 154 -11.72 -16.40 1.65
C THR A 154 -10.98 -15.20 2.23
N MET A 155 -10.55 -15.31 3.49
CA MET A 155 -9.71 -14.34 4.18
C MET A 155 -8.39 -14.06 3.45
N LYS A 156 -7.71 -15.12 3.00
CA LYS A 156 -6.47 -15.01 2.24
C LYS A 156 -6.70 -14.27 0.91
N LEU A 157 -7.76 -14.60 0.18
CA LEU A 157 -8.09 -13.94 -1.08
C LEU A 157 -8.38 -12.44 -0.90
N PHE A 158 -9.11 -12.06 0.15
CA PHE A 158 -9.34 -10.64 0.45
C PHE A 158 -8.05 -9.90 0.78
N ALA A 159 -7.14 -10.50 1.55
CA ALA A 159 -5.84 -9.91 1.86
C ALA A 159 -4.99 -9.72 0.60
N GLU A 160 -4.95 -10.73 -0.29
CA GLU A 160 -4.19 -10.65 -1.55
C GLU A 160 -4.74 -9.58 -2.50
N LEU A 161 -6.06 -9.44 -2.60
CA LEU A 161 -6.68 -8.39 -3.41
C LEU A 161 -6.37 -6.99 -2.88
N GLU A 162 -6.35 -6.82 -1.56
CA GLU A 162 -6.03 -5.53 -0.94
C GLU A 162 -4.55 -5.16 -1.10
N ILE A 163 -3.64 -6.13 -0.99
CA ILE A 163 -2.21 -5.92 -1.29
C ILE A 163 -2.05 -5.46 -2.75
N LYS A 164 -2.67 -6.18 -3.70
CA LYS A 164 -2.63 -5.81 -5.12
C LYS A 164 -3.21 -4.43 -5.41
N ARG A 165 -4.24 -4.01 -4.67
CA ARG A 165 -4.82 -2.65 -4.76
C ARG A 165 -3.80 -1.61 -4.33
N LYS A 166 -3.18 -1.79 -3.16
CA LYS A 166 -2.16 -0.87 -2.63
C LYS A 166 -0.91 -0.80 -3.51
N GLU A 167 -0.46 -1.94 -4.04
CA GLU A 167 0.66 -1.98 -4.97
C GLU A 167 0.38 -1.20 -6.26
N ARG A 168 -0.83 -1.33 -6.81
CA ARG A 168 -1.26 -0.56 -7.99
C ARG A 168 -1.28 0.93 -7.69
N GLU A 169 -1.87 1.34 -6.57
CA GLU A 169 -1.94 2.74 -6.16
C GLU A 169 -0.55 3.32 -5.89
N ALA A 170 0.34 2.57 -5.24
CA ALA A 170 1.72 2.97 -5.03
C ALA A 170 2.45 3.14 -6.37
N LYS A 171 2.29 2.20 -7.30
CA LYS A 171 2.89 2.28 -8.64
C LYS A 171 2.37 3.50 -9.42
N GLU A 172 1.07 3.76 -9.42
CA GLU A 172 0.47 4.93 -10.06
C GLU A 172 0.96 6.24 -9.43
N MET A 173 1.09 6.28 -8.11
CA MET A 173 1.66 7.44 -7.40
C MET A 173 3.12 7.69 -7.73
N HIS A 174 3.94 6.63 -7.81
CA HIS A 174 5.34 6.72 -8.20
C HIS A 174 5.50 7.19 -9.65
N GLU A 175 4.68 6.66 -10.56
CA GLU A 175 4.67 7.05 -11.97
C GLU A 175 4.27 8.53 -12.13
N ARG A 176 3.21 8.96 -11.45
CA ARG A 176 2.79 10.37 -11.43
C ARG A 176 3.85 11.29 -10.82
N LYS A 177 4.65 10.80 -9.87
CA LYS A 177 5.76 11.58 -9.30
C LYS A 177 6.89 11.72 -10.32
N ARG A 178 7.27 10.63 -10.99
CA ARG A 178 8.29 10.64 -12.05
C ARG A 178 7.93 11.57 -13.20
N GLN A 179 6.70 11.49 -13.70
CA GLN A 179 6.23 12.38 -14.77
C GLN A 179 6.32 13.87 -14.39
N ARG A 180 6.00 14.20 -13.14
CA ARG A 180 6.12 15.58 -12.64
C ARG A 180 7.58 16.02 -12.50
N GLU A 181 8.46 15.13 -12.04
CA GLU A 181 9.91 15.41 -11.95
C GLU A 181 10.52 15.62 -13.34
N GLU A 182 10.16 14.78 -14.31
CA GLU A 182 10.59 14.90 -15.71
C GLU A 182 10.07 16.18 -16.37
N GLU A 183 8.82 16.56 -16.11
CA GLU A 183 8.26 17.82 -16.62
C GLU A 183 8.98 19.04 -16.04
N ILE A 184 9.29 19.03 -14.75
CA ILE A 184 10.06 20.10 -14.10
C ILE A 184 11.47 20.19 -14.68
N GLU A 185 12.17 19.06 -14.83
CA GLU A 185 13.51 19.02 -15.42
C GLU A 185 13.51 19.51 -16.88
N ALA A 186 12.52 19.10 -17.67
CA ALA A 186 12.36 19.57 -19.04
C ALA A 186 12.11 21.08 -19.11
N GLN A 187 11.29 21.63 -18.20
CA GLN A 187 11.07 23.07 -18.10
C GLN A 187 12.33 23.83 -17.68
N GLU A 188 13.09 23.31 -16.72
CA GLU A 188 14.37 23.90 -16.28
C GLU A 188 15.42 23.87 -17.39
N LYS A 189 15.54 22.74 -18.10
CA LYS A 189 16.44 22.61 -19.25
C LYS A 189 16.04 23.56 -20.37
N ALA A 190 14.74 23.70 -20.67
CA ALA A 190 14.25 24.64 -21.67
C ALA A 190 14.47 26.10 -21.25
N LYS A 191 14.36 26.43 -19.95
CA LYS A 191 14.72 27.76 -19.43
C LYS A 191 16.20 28.03 -19.59
N ARG A 192 17.06 27.08 -19.19
CA ARG A 192 18.53 27.19 -19.31
C ARG A 192 18.96 27.34 -20.77
N GLU A 193 18.38 26.58 -21.68
CA GLU A 193 18.64 26.68 -23.11
C GLU A 193 18.20 28.05 -23.67
N ARG A 194 17.02 28.53 -23.26
CA ARG A 194 16.53 29.85 -23.68
C ARG A 194 17.42 30.98 -23.17
N GLU A 195 17.87 30.90 -21.93
CA GLU A 195 18.81 31.87 -21.34
C GLU A 195 20.18 31.82 -22.02
N TRP A 196 20.69 30.62 -22.30
CA TRP A 196 21.94 30.44 -23.05
C TRP A 196 21.83 31.03 -24.45
N GLN A 197 20.74 30.75 -25.17
CA GLN A 197 20.49 31.27 -26.51
C GLN A 197 20.40 32.81 -26.52
N LYS A 198 19.73 33.41 -25.54
CA LYS A 198 19.68 34.86 -25.36
C LYS A 198 21.08 35.44 -25.13
N ASN A 199 21.84 34.89 -24.18
CA ASN A 199 23.19 35.34 -23.89
C ASN A 199 24.13 35.20 -25.09
N PHE A 200 23.98 34.12 -25.88
CA PHE A 200 24.75 33.88 -27.10
C PHE A 200 24.43 34.91 -28.19
N GLU A 201 23.16 35.25 -28.38
CA GLU A 201 22.71 36.24 -29.36
C GLU A 201 23.04 37.67 -28.92
N GLU A 202 22.90 38.01 -27.64
CA GLU A 202 23.32 39.32 -27.10
C GLU A 202 24.84 39.51 -27.23
N SER A 203 25.62 38.44 -27.04
CA SER A 203 27.07 38.46 -27.28
C SER A 203 27.43 38.43 -28.78
N ARG A 204 26.46 38.28 -29.70
CA ARG A 204 26.73 38.21 -31.14
C ARG A 204 27.26 39.54 -31.67
N ASP A 205 26.62 40.66 -31.36
CA ASP A 205 27.03 41.97 -31.86
C ASP A 205 28.43 42.32 -31.36
N GLY A 206 28.72 42.08 -30.07
CA GLY A 206 30.08 42.24 -29.53
C GLY A 206 31.12 41.34 -30.21
N ARG A 207 30.77 40.08 -30.53
CA ARG A 207 31.65 39.16 -31.28
C ARG A 207 31.85 39.63 -32.73
N VAL A 208 30.79 40.06 -33.41
CA VAL A 208 30.82 40.56 -34.79
C VAL A 208 31.63 41.85 -34.88
N ASP A 209 31.49 42.77 -33.92
CA ASP A 209 32.25 44.01 -33.87
C ASP A 209 33.73 43.76 -33.53
N SER A 210 34.02 42.83 -32.62
CA SER A 210 35.40 42.38 -32.38
C SER A 210 36.03 41.78 -33.65
N TRP A 211 35.27 41.01 -34.43
CA TRP A 211 35.74 40.46 -35.71
C TRP A 211 35.94 41.53 -36.79
N ARG A 212 34.98 42.46 -36.94
CA ARG A 212 35.11 43.62 -37.86
C ARG A 212 36.32 44.46 -37.51
N ASN A 213 36.55 44.74 -36.22
CA ASN A 213 37.73 45.47 -35.74
C ASN A 213 39.03 44.69 -35.99
N PHE A 214 39.05 43.37 -35.80
CA PHE A 214 40.20 42.54 -36.15
C PHE A 214 40.52 42.59 -37.65
N GLN A 215 39.50 42.50 -38.50
CA GLN A 215 39.66 42.56 -39.95
C GLN A 215 40.08 43.96 -40.43
N ALA A 216 39.52 45.03 -39.85
CA ALA A 216 39.91 46.42 -40.11
C ALA A 216 41.37 46.68 -39.68
N ASN A 217 41.77 46.19 -38.50
CA ASN A 217 43.16 46.26 -38.03
C ASN A 217 44.12 45.42 -38.91
N THR A 218 43.64 44.35 -39.52
CA THR A 218 44.46 43.53 -40.44
C THR A 218 44.65 44.23 -41.81
N LYS A 219 43.65 44.99 -42.28
CA LYS A 219 43.75 45.78 -43.52
C LYS A 219 44.53 47.08 -43.36
N GLY A 220 44.50 47.71 -42.18
CA GLY A 220 45.26 48.95 -41.88
C GLY A 220 46.71 48.74 -41.42
N LYS A 221 47.11 47.50 -41.10
CA LYS A 221 48.43 47.20 -40.48
C LYS A 221 49.30 46.30 -41.35
N LYS A 222 49.27 46.47 -42.67
CA LYS A 222 50.29 45.89 -43.56
C LYS A 222 51.63 46.64 -43.51
N GLU A 223 51.73 47.75 -42.77
CA GLU A 223 52.94 48.60 -42.80
C GLU A 223 53.72 48.76 -41.48
N LYS A 224 53.25 48.25 -40.32
CA LYS A 224 54.00 48.40 -39.05
C LYS A 224 53.75 47.29 -38.02
N LYS A 225 54.40 46.13 -38.21
CA LYS A 225 55.24 45.47 -37.19
C LYS A 225 55.69 44.10 -37.67
N ASN A 226 57.00 44.00 -37.78
CA ASN A 226 57.80 42.80 -37.93
C ASN A 226 57.30 41.67 -36.99
N ARG A 227 57.08 40.47 -37.55
CA ARG A 227 56.67 39.26 -36.82
C ARG A 227 57.80 38.80 -35.89
N THR A 228 57.58 38.77 -34.59
CA THR A 228 58.47 38.02 -33.67
C THR A 228 57.77 37.36 -32.48
N PHE A 229 56.44 37.45 -32.37
CA PHE A 229 55.71 37.03 -31.16
C PHE A 229 55.16 35.59 -31.15
N LEU A 230 55.36 34.81 -32.23
CA LEU A 230 54.97 33.39 -32.29
C LEU A 230 56.16 32.45 -32.09
N ARG A 231 56.97 32.68 -31.07
CA ARG A 231 57.92 31.67 -30.60
C ARG A 231 57.30 30.93 -29.42
N PRO A 232 57.09 29.60 -29.51
CA PRO A 232 56.60 28.81 -28.38
C PRO A 232 57.51 28.97 -27.16
N PRO A 233 56.97 29.08 -25.94
CA PRO A 233 57.78 29.20 -24.73
C PRO A 233 58.75 28.01 -24.60
N LYS A 234 60.02 28.30 -24.30
CA LYS A 234 61.04 27.25 -24.20
C LYS A 234 60.80 26.43 -22.95
N VAL A 235 60.45 25.15 -23.12
CA VAL A 235 60.21 24.20 -22.02
C VAL A 235 61.49 24.07 -21.19
N LYS A 236 61.44 24.43 -19.91
CA LYS A 236 62.50 24.13 -18.95
C LYS A 236 62.27 22.70 -18.46
N MET A 237 63.23 21.80 -18.68
CA MET A 237 63.17 20.47 -18.08
C MET A 237 63.52 20.60 -16.60
N GLU A 238 62.63 20.11 -15.74
CA GLU A 238 62.84 20.03 -14.29
C GLU A 238 63.97 19.04 -14.02
N GLN A 239 64.99 19.49 -13.27
CA GLN A 239 66.06 18.59 -12.82
C GLN A 239 65.47 17.71 -11.72
N ARG A 240 65.44 16.40 -11.99
CA ARG A 240 65.12 15.39 -10.99
C ARG A 240 66.34 15.26 -10.07
N GLU A 241 66.14 15.50 -8.78
CA GLU A 241 67.12 15.17 -7.74
C GLU A 241 67.39 13.66 -7.69
#